data_AF-E6KNW9-F1
#
_entry.id   AF-E6KNW9-F1
#
_cell.length_a   1.000
_cell.length_b   1.000
_cell.length_c   1.000
_cell.angle_alpha   90.00
_cell.angle_beta   90.00
_cell.angle_gamma   90.00
#
_symmetry.space_group_name_H-M   'P 1'
#
loop_
_entity.id
_entity.type
_entity.pdbx_description
1 polymer ?
#
loop_
_entity_poly.entity_id
_entity_poly.type
_entity_poly.pdbx_seq_one_letter_code
_entity_poly.pdbx_strand_id
1 'polypeptide(L)'
;MPNSNIPTLDAANLTYEFENVRVNQGATDNNVLQYVEKYSKKKLPPNLQYLDDFHDKSSGTSGTAFLDKDNGEVIIAYTGTNPNGDFRKDIATDVGSIAMALGYHYDEAFEFYERIRHRYGDNITLTGHSLGGNIAQRVALEYNAPRTVVYNSAPLYLEGLIKSKDKIIDYLTPWDSAREEIINKQETFTGQVVRIRTKDDFLNNISKPFLGVYLGEDYLLENSGGHSIDPDITGDKNQINQIKDILENQSPEKMTGLEKKNYETLKKLQGVKNGLLKQLNTQFLSDGSINSHEMFFLDSIQATAVATAMTESVSNGHSEIEAVAKKAVTDVETLYDKSKEVPWFVTELTYDEIEDVYAEAGVTYDSIVGETQRHFDKKVSKSAAIVKAFTDLETNIQKGVEQAVEGDESLARDINQWTN
;
A
#
# COMPACT_ATOMS: atom_id res chain seq x y z
N MET A 1 -19.15 -5.08 22.42
CA MET A 1 -17.80 -5.55 22.82
C MET A 1 -16.96 -4.34 23.21
N PRO A 2 -15.91 -4.49 24.04
CA PRO A 2 -14.95 -3.40 24.22
C PRO A 2 -14.30 -3.06 22.86
N ASN A 3 -14.11 -1.76 22.59
CA ASN A 3 -13.42 -1.30 21.37
C ASN A 3 -11.99 -1.85 21.35
N SER A 4 -11.48 -2.19 20.16
CA SER A 4 -10.12 -2.72 20.02
C SER A 4 -9.05 -1.66 20.27
N ASN A 5 -9.44 -0.37 20.21
CA ASN A 5 -8.56 0.79 20.13
C ASN A 5 -7.65 0.72 18.90
N ILE A 6 -8.17 0.15 17.81
CA ILE A 6 -7.53 0.09 16.51
C ILE A 6 -8.53 0.74 15.54
N PRO A 7 -8.34 2.01 15.15
CA PRO A 7 -9.32 2.79 14.42
C PRO A 7 -9.87 2.10 13.17
N THR A 8 -8.99 1.49 12.36
CA THR A 8 -9.36 0.78 11.12
C THR A 8 -10.15 -0.51 11.37
N LEU A 9 -9.85 -1.24 12.45
CA LEU A 9 -10.57 -2.46 12.84
C LEU A 9 -11.93 -2.13 13.41
N ASP A 10 -12.00 -1.13 14.29
CA ASP A 10 -13.24 -0.68 14.89
C ASP A 10 -14.17 -0.09 13.81
N ALA A 11 -13.65 0.69 12.85
CA ALA A 11 -14.41 1.20 11.72
C ALA A 11 -14.93 0.08 10.79
N ALA A 12 -14.09 -0.90 10.43
CA ALA A 12 -14.49 -2.05 9.62
C ALA A 12 -15.56 -2.92 10.30
N ASN A 13 -15.56 -2.99 11.63
CA ASN A 13 -16.59 -3.72 12.38
C ASN A 13 -17.87 -2.90 12.56
N LEU A 14 -17.75 -1.58 12.73
CA LEU A 14 -18.88 -0.69 13.02
C LEU A 14 -19.69 -0.34 11.76
N THR A 15 -19.07 -0.30 10.57
CA THR A 15 -19.77 0.02 9.32
C THR A 15 -20.98 -0.90 9.04
N TYR A 16 -20.96 -2.16 9.51
CA TYR A 16 -22.10 -3.08 9.42
C TYR A 16 -23.32 -2.60 10.23
N GLU A 17 -23.10 -1.86 11.32
CA GLU A 17 -24.18 -1.35 12.15
C GLU A 17 -24.89 -0.17 11.48
N PHE A 18 -24.14 0.64 10.72
CA PHE A 18 -24.70 1.72 9.88
C PHE A 18 -25.56 1.15 8.75
N GLU A 19 -25.05 0.16 8.01
CA GLU A 19 -25.84 -0.57 7.01
C GLU A 19 -27.09 -1.20 7.63
N ASN A 20 -26.97 -1.89 8.77
CA ASN A 20 -28.10 -2.52 9.44
C ASN A 20 -29.21 -1.53 9.80
N VAL A 21 -28.89 -0.33 10.30
CA VAL A 21 -29.94 0.65 10.62
C VAL A 21 -30.56 1.28 9.37
N ARG A 22 -29.80 1.44 8.27
CA ARG A 22 -30.32 1.88 6.97
C ARG A 22 -31.30 0.87 6.40
N VAL A 23 -30.92 -0.41 6.39
CA VAL A 23 -31.68 -1.50 5.77
C VAL A 23 -32.85 -1.93 6.63
N ASN A 24 -32.62 -2.18 7.92
CA ASN A 24 -33.58 -2.87 8.79
C ASN A 24 -34.36 -1.94 9.74
N GLN A 25 -33.88 -0.71 9.97
CA GLN A 25 -34.53 0.24 10.90
C GLN A 25 -35.07 1.50 10.20
N GLY A 26 -34.78 1.69 8.90
CA GLY A 26 -35.24 2.84 8.14
C GLY A 26 -34.55 4.15 8.54
N ALA A 27 -33.29 4.09 8.97
CA ALA A 27 -32.49 5.27 9.25
C ALA A 27 -32.31 6.15 8.00
N THR A 28 -32.28 7.46 8.22
CA THR A 28 -32.03 8.50 7.21
C THR A 28 -30.75 9.26 7.56
N ASP A 29 -30.26 10.08 6.63
CA ASP A 29 -29.01 10.85 6.81
C ASP A 29 -29.06 11.73 8.07
N ASN A 30 -30.26 12.19 8.45
CA ASN A 30 -30.46 13.05 9.61
C ASN A 30 -30.44 12.31 10.96
N ASN A 31 -30.62 10.98 10.98
CA ASN A 31 -30.79 10.23 12.22
C ASN A 31 -29.95 8.95 12.31
N VAL A 32 -29.14 8.63 11.29
CA VAL A 32 -28.37 7.38 11.22
C VAL A 32 -27.50 7.16 12.46
N LEU A 33 -26.78 8.17 12.93
CA LEU A 33 -25.96 8.05 14.14
C LEU A 33 -26.81 7.76 15.39
N GLN A 34 -27.95 8.44 15.55
CA GLN A 34 -28.87 8.19 16.67
C GLN A 34 -29.46 6.78 16.61
N TYR A 35 -29.72 6.29 15.41
CA TYR A 35 -30.21 4.93 15.20
C TYR A 35 -29.13 3.90 15.51
N VAL A 36 -27.89 4.12 15.10
CA VAL A 36 -26.76 3.26 15.49
C VAL A 36 -26.64 3.22 17.02
N GLU A 37 -26.65 4.37 17.69
CA GLU A 37 -26.57 4.44 19.16
C GLU A 37 -27.74 3.72 19.87
N LYS A 38 -28.93 3.73 19.27
CA LYS A 38 -30.15 3.16 19.84
C LYS A 38 -30.31 1.66 19.57
N TYR A 39 -30.01 1.22 18.35
CA TYR A 39 -30.34 -0.12 17.85
C TYR A 39 -29.12 -1.04 17.71
N SER A 40 -27.91 -0.49 17.65
CA SER A 40 -26.69 -1.30 17.55
C SER A 40 -26.33 -1.94 18.89
N LYS A 41 -25.74 -3.14 18.81
CA LYS A 41 -25.09 -3.80 19.96
C LYS A 41 -23.67 -3.25 20.20
N LYS A 42 -23.13 -2.48 19.25
CA LYS A 42 -21.77 -1.91 19.29
C LYS A 42 -21.90 -0.40 19.54
N LYS A 43 -20.97 0.14 20.32
CA LYS A 43 -20.90 1.57 20.59
C LYS A 43 -19.84 2.19 19.69
N LEU A 44 -20.10 3.40 19.20
CA LEU A 44 -19.08 4.19 18.52
C LEU A 44 -17.88 4.40 19.47
N PRO A 45 -16.65 4.04 19.06
CA PRO A 45 -15.47 4.28 19.89
C PRO A 45 -15.26 5.76 20.19
N PRO A 46 -14.75 6.12 21.38
CA PRO A 46 -14.61 7.51 21.76
C PRO A 46 -13.58 8.27 20.93
N ASN A 47 -12.65 7.60 20.25
CA ASN A 47 -11.70 8.23 19.32
C ASN A 47 -12.29 8.44 17.93
N LEU A 48 -13.31 7.66 17.53
CA LEU A 48 -13.97 7.81 16.22
C LEU A 48 -15.13 8.80 16.28
N GLN A 49 -15.20 9.68 15.28
CA GLN A 49 -16.34 10.55 15.03
C GLN A 49 -16.95 10.17 13.68
N TYR A 50 -18.25 9.91 13.65
CA TYR A 50 -19.00 9.71 12.39
C TYR A 50 -18.95 10.97 11.50
N LEU A 51 -18.74 10.79 10.20
CA LEU A 51 -18.72 11.86 9.21
C LEU A 51 -19.88 11.75 8.21
N ASP A 52 -19.96 10.63 7.48
CA ASP A 52 -20.96 10.38 6.44
C ASP A 52 -21.08 8.87 6.17
N ASP A 53 -22.17 8.41 5.57
CA ASP A 53 -22.35 7.03 5.11
C ASP A 53 -23.08 6.97 3.77
N PHE A 54 -23.07 5.80 3.14
CA PHE A 54 -23.95 5.50 2.03
C PHE A 54 -24.39 4.04 2.08
N HIS A 55 -25.56 3.76 1.51
CA HIS A 55 -26.02 2.42 1.23
C HIS A 55 -26.76 2.45 -0.12
N ASP A 56 -26.20 1.75 -1.10
CA ASP A 56 -26.87 1.54 -2.38
C ASP A 56 -27.75 0.29 -2.32
N LYS A 57 -29.01 0.44 -2.71
CA LYS A 57 -30.01 -0.64 -2.64
C LYS A 57 -29.91 -1.61 -3.81
N SER A 58 -29.30 -1.20 -4.91
CA SER A 58 -29.21 -2.00 -6.14
C SER A 58 -28.06 -3.00 -6.05
N SER A 59 -26.87 -2.51 -5.74
CA SER A 59 -25.64 -3.29 -5.56
C SER A 59 -25.53 -3.87 -4.16
N GLY A 60 -26.23 -3.30 -3.17
CA GLY A 60 -26.07 -3.66 -1.76
C GLY A 60 -24.78 -3.09 -1.14
N THR A 61 -23.97 -2.37 -1.91
CA THR A 61 -22.72 -1.77 -1.44
C THR A 61 -23.00 -0.68 -0.42
N SER A 62 -22.27 -0.69 0.69
CA SER A 62 -22.35 0.38 1.68
C SER A 62 -20.99 0.68 2.31
N GLY A 63 -20.89 1.86 2.90
CA GLY A 63 -19.69 2.28 3.58
C GLY A 63 -19.94 3.46 4.51
N THR A 64 -19.02 3.68 5.44
CA THR A 64 -19.09 4.72 6.45
C THR A 64 -17.73 5.38 6.61
N ALA A 65 -17.73 6.72 6.68
CA ALA A 65 -16.56 7.52 6.93
C ALA A 65 -16.54 8.00 8.39
N PHE A 66 -15.36 7.91 9.01
CA PHE A 66 -15.09 8.35 10.36
C PHE A 66 -13.87 9.28 10.38
N LEU A 67 -13.85 10.25 11.29
CA LEU A 67 -12.64 10.97 11.68
C LEU A 67 -12.06 10.30 12.93
N ASP A 68 -10.80 9.89 12.86
CA ASP A 68 -10.04 9.53 14.05
C ASP A 68 -9.54 10.80 14.73
N LYS A 69 -10.08 11.07 15.92
CA LYS A 69 -9.80 12.31 16.67
C LYS A 69 -8.41 12.32 17.28
N ASP A 70 -7.75 11.17 17.39
CA ASP A 70 -6.43 11.08 18.00
C ASP A 70 -5.34 11.62 17.06
N ASN A 71 -5.50 11.46 15.74
CA ASN A 71 -4.50 11.83 14.73
C ASN A 71 -5.04 12.70 13.57
N GLY A 72 -6.35 12.94 13.49
CA GLY A 72 -6.98 13.72 12.43
C GLY A 72 -7.12 12.99 11.08
N GLU A 73 -6.93 11.66 11.07
CA GLU A 73 -7.08 10.81 9.89
C GLU A 73 -8.55 10.54 9.57
N VAL A 74 -8.90 10.56 8.28
CA VAL A 74 -10.23 10.13 7.83
C VAL A 74 -10.16 8.66 7.45
N ILE A 75 -11.08 7.86 7.98
CA ILE A 75 -11.15 6.42 7.75
C ILE A 75 -12.44 6.12 6.98
N ILE A 76 -12.32 5.54 5.79
CA ILE A 76 -13.47 5.06 5.02
C ILE A 76 -13.52 3.54 5.14
N ALA A 77 -14.60 3.03 5.76
CA ALA A 77 -14.86 1.61 5.93
C ALA A 77 -15.96 1.16 4.96
N TYR A 78 -15.76 0.03 4.27
CA TYR A 78 -16.79 -0.59 3.43
C TYR A 78 -17.31 -1.89 4.07
N THR A 79 -18.62 -2.14 3.94
CA THR A 79 -19.22 -3.39 4.43
C THR A 79 -18.90 -4.55 3.49
N GLY A 80 -18.81 -5.74 4.05
CA GLY A 80 -18.93 -6.97 3.29
C GLY A 80 -20.38 -7.47 3.28
N THR A 81 -20.60 -8.67 2.76
CA THR A 81 -21.94 -9.28 2.73
C THR A 81 -22.52 -9.40 4.14
N ASN A 82 -23.76 -8.94 4.31
CA ASN A 82 -24.55 -9.12 5.51
C ASN A 82 -25.59 -10.25 5.28
N PRO A 83 -25.29 -11.50 5.66
CA PRO A 83 -26.06 -12.63 5.17
C PRO A 83 -27.38 -12.80 5.92
N ASN A 84 -28.43 -13.09 5.16
CA ASN A 84 -29.76 -13.42 5.68
C ASN A 84 -29.98 -14.95 5.79
N GLY A 85 -28.91 -15.76 5.63
CA GLY A 85 -28.98 -17.22 5.58
C GLY A 85 -27.64 -17.91 5.92
N ASP A 86 -27.13 -18.73 4.99
CA ASP A 86 -25.88 -19.47 5.18
C ASP A 86 -24.68 -18.55 4.89
N PHE A 87 -24.16 -17.95 5.96
CA PHE A 87 -23.05 -16.97 5.95
C PHE A 87 -21.90 -17.37 5.01
N ARG A 88 -21.46 -18.63 5.02
CA ARG A 88 -20.32 -19.06 4.17
C ARG A 88 -20.71 -19.16 2.70
N LYS A 89 -21.92 -19.61 2.40
CA LYS A 89 -22.42 -19.77 1.04
C LYS A 89 -22.76 -18.44 0.40
N ASP A 90 -23.37 -17.52 1.15
CA ASP A 90 -23.74 -16.18 0.69
C ASP A 90 -22.47 -15.40 0.33
N ILE A 91 -21.47 -15.37 1.23
CA ILE A 91 -20.16 -14.75 0.95
C ILE A 91 -19.46 -15.41 -0.24
N ALA A 92 -19.45 -16.75 -0.34
CA ALA A 92 -18.82 -17.41 -1.48
C ALA A 92 -19.50 -17.11 -2.82
N THR A 93 -20.81 -16.85 -2.81
CA THR A 93 -21.58 -16.48 -4.01
C THR A 93 -21.24 -15.05 -4.44
N ASP A 94 -21.21 -14.10 -3.49
CA ASP A 94 -20.90 -12.69 -3.76
C ASP A 94 -19.42 -12.50 -4.12
N VAL A 95 -18.51 -13.22 -3.44
CA VAL A 95 -17.10 -13.25 -3.84
C VAL A 95 -16.95 -13.92 -5.20
N GLY A 96 -17.77 -14.91 -5.55
CA GLY A 96 -17.78 -15.53 -6.88
C GLY A 96 -18.20 -14.56 -7.99
N SER A 97 -19.25 -13.75 -7.79
CA SER A 97 -19.70 -12.77 -8.78
C SER A 97 -18.72 -11.60 -8.95
N ILE A 98 -18.06 -11.19 -7.87
CA ILE A 98 -17.10 -10.08 -7.86
C ILE A 98 -15.71 -10.52 -8.32
N ALA A 99 -15.29 -11.74 -7.99
CA ALA A 99 -14.04 -12.34 -8.48
C ALA A 99 -14.04 -12.60 -9.99
N MET A 100 -15.20 -12.61 -10.64
CA MET A 100 -15.26 -12.59 -12.09
C MET A 100 -14.97 -11.19 -12.67
N ALA A 101 -15.03 -10.09 -11.89
CA ALA A 101 -14.89 -8.68 -12.31
C ALA A 101 -16.13 -8.05 -12.99
N LEU A 102 -17.34 -8.38 -12.51
CA LEU A 102 -18.60 -7.88 -13.08
C LEU A 102 -18.88 -6.37 -12.85
N GLY A 103 -18.04 -5.62 -12.12
CA GLY A 103 -18.10 -4.15 -12.04
C GLY A 103 -19.26 -3.53 -11.25
N TYR A 104 -20.40 -4.21 -11.07
CA TYR A 104 -21.65 -3.65 -10.53
C TYR A 104 -21.66 -3.16 -9.06
N HIS A 105 -20.52 -3.16 -8.35
CA HIS A 105 -20.46 -2.82 -6.92
C HIS A 105 -19.46 -1.71 -6.56
N TYR A 106 -18.72 -1.17 -7.54
CA TYR A 106 -17.61 -0.25 -7.28
C TYR A 106 -17.96 1.22 -7.47
N ASP A 107 -18.89 1.54 -8.37
CA ASP A 107 -19.20 2.92 -8.75
C ASP A 107 -19.64 3.75 -7.54
N GLU A 108 -20.53 3.23 -6.70
CA GLU A 108 -20.99 3.98 -5.52
C GLU A 108 -19.90 4.10 -4.44
N ALA A 109 -19.00 3.12 -4.36
CA ALA A 109 -17.83 3.20 -3.47
C ALA A 109 -16.82 4.24 -3.97
N PHE A 110 -16.64 4.34 -5.28
CA PHE A 110 -15.80 5.34 -5.94
C PHE A 110 -16.36 6.75 -5.72
N GLU A 111 -17.65 6.96 -5.98
CA GLU A 111 -18.33 8.23 -5.71
C GLU A 111 -18.26 8.60 -4.22
N PHE A 112 -18.38 7.63 -3.32
CA PHE A 112 -18.25 7.88 -1.89
C PHE A 112 -16.83 8.33 -1.53
N TYR A 113 -15.80 7.64 -2.04
CA TYR A 113 -14.41 8.03 -1.84
C TYR A 113 -14.15 9.46 -2.29
N GLU A 114 -14.56 9.81 -3.51
CA GLU A 114 -14.38 11.16 -4.05
C GLU A 114 -15.13 12.20 -3.21
N ARG A 115 -16.35 11.89 -2.77
CA ARG A 115 -17.16 12.77 -1.92
C ARG A 115 -16.49 13.05 -0.57
N ILE A 116 -15.94 12.03 0.08
CA ILE A 116 -15.23 12.19 1.35
C ILE A 116 -13.91 12.95 1.14
N ARG A 117 -13.14 12.57 0.12
CA ARG A 117 -11.89 13.24 -0.25
C ARG A 117 -12.09 14.72 -0.54
N HIS A 118 -13.14 15.07 -1.28
CA HIS A 118 -13.48 16.46 -1.58
C HIS A 118 -13.79 17.28 -0.32
N ARG A 119 -14.48 16.69 0.67
CA ARG A 119 -14.90 17.37 1.90
C ARG A 119 -13.81 17.45 2.96
N TYR A 120 -12.98 16.42 3.07
CA TYR A 120 -12.07 16.23 4.21
C TYR A 120 -10.58 16.13 3.84
N GLY A 121 -10.25 16.11 2.55
CA GLY A 121 -8.87 16.10 2.04
C GLY A 121 -8.32 14.71 1.77
N ASP A 122 -7.02 14.66 1.44
CA ASP A 122 -6.33 13.46 0.94
C ASP A 122 -5.85 12.50 2.06
N ASN A 123 -5.91 12.90 3.33
CA ASN A 123 -5.46 12.09 4.47
C ASN A 123 -6.49 11.01 4.83
N ILE A 124 -6.67 10.05 3.91
CA ILE A 124 -7.68 9.00 3.98
C ILE A 124 -7.01 7.63 4.10
N THR A 125 -7.42 6.87 5.11
CA THR A 125 -7.16 5.43 5.21
C THR A 125 -8.41 4.65 4.84
N LEU A 126 -8.25 3.66 3.96
CA LEU A 126 -9.32 2.74 3.59
C LEU A 126 -9.29 1.51 4.49
N THR A 127 -10.46 0.97 4.81
CA THR A 127 -10.60 -0.27 5.55
C THR A 127 -11.83 -1.05 5.14
N GLY A 128 -11.85 -2.33 5.46
CA GLY A 128 -12.97 -3.20 5.16
C GLY A 128 -12.72 -4.64 5.58
N HIS A 129 -13.82 -5.38 5.73
CA HIS A 129 -13.82 -6.79 6.07
C HIS A 129 -14.46 -7.61 4.96
N SER A 130 -13.95 -8.82 4.69
CA SER A 130 -14.52 -9.72 3.69
C SER A 130 -14.63 -9.05 2.33
N LEU A 131 -15.85 -8.96 1.76
CA LEU A 131 -16.10 -8.24 0.52
C LEU A 131 -15.79 -6.74 0.62
N GLY A 132 -16.03 -6.11 1.78
CA GLY A 132 -15.64 -4.72 2.01
C GLY A 132 -14.14 -4.48 1.90
N GLY A 133 -13.34 -5.52 2.19
CA GLY A 133 -11.89 -5.48 1.97
C GLY A 133 -11.51 -5.51 0.48
N ASN A 134 -12.27 -6.21 -0.37
CA ASN A 134 -12.10 -6.14 -1.83
C ASN A 134 -12.43 -4.73 -2.35
N ILE A 135 -13.57 -4.17 -1.91
CA ILE A 135 -13.98 -2.81 -2.29
C ILE A 135 -12.92 -1.79 -1.87
N ALA A 136 -12.44 -1.86 -0.62
CA ALA A 136 -11.35 -1.01 -0.14
C ALA A 136 -10.09 -1.12 -1.02
N GLN A 137 -9.67 -2.34 -1.39
CA GLN A 137 -8.51 -2.51 -2.28
C GLN A 137 -8.77 -1.98 -3.71
N ARG A 138 -9.99 -2.11 -4.24
CA ARG A 138 -10.36 -1.58 -5.56
C ARG A 138 -10.37 -0.06 -5.57
N VAL A 139 -10.93 0.57 -4.54
CA VAL A 139 -10.87 2.02 -4.32
C VAL A 139 -9.41 2.47 -4.16
N ALA A 140 -8.60 1.70 -3.43
CA ALA A 140 -7.18 2.00 -3.26
C ALA A 140 -6.46 2.05 -4.62
N LEU A 141 -6.67 1.05 -5.48
CA LEU A 141 -6.10 1.03 -6.83
C LEU A 141 -6.62 2.16 -7.70
N GLU A 142 -7.93 2.40 -7.68
CA GLU A 142 -8.57 3.42 -8.52
C GLU A 142 -7.99 4.80 -8.26
N TYR A 143 -7.86 5.15 -6.98
CA TYR A 143 -7.49 6.50 -6.55
C TYR A 143 -6.07 6.63 -6.03
N ASN A 144 -5.29 5.55 -6.06
CA ASN A 144 -3.96 5.46 -5.46
C ASN A 144 -3.96 5.92 -3.98
N ALA A 145 -4.89 5.40 -3.19
CA ALA A 145 -5.08 5.80 -1.80
C ALA A 145 -3.81 5.52 -0.97
N PRO A 146 -3.38 6.44 -0.10
CA PRO A 146 -2.06 6.38 0.54
C PRO A 146 -1.93 5.19 1.49
N ARG A 147 -3.02 4.79 2.15
CA ARG A 147 -3.02 3.70 3.13
C ARG A 147 -4.33 2.93 3.11
N THR A 148 -4.24 1.61 3.19
CA THR A 148 -5.38 0.69 3.23
C THR A 148 -5.08 -0.45 4.20
N VAL A 149 -5.99 -0.74 5.13
CA VAL A 149 -5.88 -1.86 6.08
C VAL A 149 -7.13 -2.71 5.98
N VAL A 150 -7.01 -3.97 5.56
CA VAL A 150 -8.19 -4.83 5.34
C VAL A 150 -8.09 -6.14 6.14
N TYR A 151 -9.24 -6.66 6.56
CA TYR A 151 -9.36 -7.81 7.45
C TYR A 151 -10.10 -8.96 6.77
N ASN A 152 -9.50 -10.15 6.73
CA ASN A 152 -10.08 -11.34 6.09
C ASN A 152 -10.65 -11.02 4.69
N SER A 153 -9.91 -10.23 3.93
CA SER A 153 -10.41 -9.64 2.69
C SER A 153 -10.60 -10.67 1.59
N ALA A 154 -11.63 -10.49 0.77
CA ALA A 154 -11.72 -11.14 -0.53
C ALA A 154 -10.58 -10.67 -1.46
N PRO A 155 -10.14 -11.52 -2.42
CA PRO A 155 -9.17 -11.15 -3.46
C PRO A 155 -9.75 -10.11 -4.40
N LEU A 156 -8.90 -9.36 -5.11
CA LEU A 156 -9.30 -8.48 -6.21
C LEU A 156 -10.00 -9.28 -7.32
N TYR A 157 -9.42 -10.42 -7.70
CA TYR A 157 -9.97 -11.38 -8.65
C TYR A 157 -9.34 -12.78 -8.46
N LEU A 158 -9.91 -13.82 -9.09
CA LEU A 158 -9.39 -15.21 -9.06
C LEU A 158 -8.84 -15.60 -10.43
N GLU A 159 -7.50 -15.68 -10.57
CA GLU A 159 -6.84 -15.95 -11.85
C GLU A 159 -7.22 -17.32 -12.44
N GLY A 160 -7.37 -18.35 -11.61
CA GLY A 160 -7.64 -19.73 -12.04
C GLY A 160 -9.05 -19.99 -12.60
N LEU A 161 -9.99 -19.04 -12.43
CA LEU A 161 -11.34 -19.13 -13.02
C LEU A 161 -11.41 -18.56 -14.45
N ILE A 162 -10.36 -17.90 -14.91
CA ILE A 162 -10.27 -17.26 -16.22
C ILE A 162 -9.53 -18.23 -17.17
N LYS A 163 -10.29 -19.06 -17.89
CA LYS A 163 -9.74 -20.04 -18.85
C LYS A 163 -9.86 -19.53 -20.30
N SER A 164 -8.88 -18.76 -20.77
CA SER A 164 -8.60 -18.55 -22.20
C SER A 164 -7.20 -17.94 -22.36
N LYS A 165 -6.37 -18.50 -23.23
CA LYS A 165 -5.10 -17.91 -23.69
C LYS A 165 -5.12 -17.67 -25.21
N ASP A 166 -6.32 -17.57 -25.81
CA ASP A 166 -6.49 -17.50 -27.27
C ASP A 166 -7.08 -16.15 -27.72
N LYS A 167 -6.15 -15.25 -28.09
CA LYS A 167 -6.21 -13.83 -28.48
C LYS A 167 -7.35 -13.28 -29.35
N ILE A 168 -8.28 -14.09 -29.88
CA ILE A 168 -9.29 -13.63 -30.86
C ILE A 168 -10.70 -13.55 -30.26
N ILE A 169 -11.02 -14.38 -29.24
CA ILE A 169 -12.29 -14.26 -28.49
C ILE A 169 -12.15 -13.23 -27.35
N ASP A 170 -10.91 -12.98 -26.92
CA ASP A 170 -10.52 -12.09 -25.81
C ASP A 170 -10.97 -10.62 -25.98
N TYR A 171 -11.13 -10.12 -27.21
CA TYR A 171 -11.59 -8.74 -27.48
C TYR A 171 -13.09 -8.51 -27.28
N LEU A 172 -13.88 -9.58 -27.10
CA LEU A 172 -15.34 -9.53 -27.13
C LEU A 172 -15.99 -9.74 -25.76
N THR A 173 -15.20 -9.92 -24.69
CA THR A 173 -15.73 -10.13 -23.34
C THR A 173 -15.30 -9.04 -22.34
N PRO A 174 -16.21 -8.48 -21.52
CA PRO A 174 -15.93 -7.39 -20.57
C PRO A 174 -14.83 -7.68 -19.53
N TRP A 175 -14.54 -8.96 -19.27
CA TRP A 175 -13.69 -9.45 -18.19
C TRP A 175 -12.22 -9.01 -18.27
N ASP A 176 -11.62 -9.00 -19.47
CA ASP A 176 -10.22 -8.61 -19.62
C ASP A 176 -10.03 -7.10 -19.49
N SER A 177 -11.02 -6.26 -19.84
CA SER A 177 -10.90 -4.80 -19.67
C SER A 177 -10.76 -4.38 -18.20
N ALA A 178 -11.58 -4.96 -17.31
CA ALA A 178 -11.49 -4.68 -15.88
C ALA A 178 -10.22 -5.27 -15.24
N ARG A 179 -9.75 -6.43 -15.72
CA ARG A 179 -8.51 -7.06 -15.27
C ARG A 179 -7.27 -6.31 -15.74
N GLU A 180 -7.19 -5.94 -17.01
CA GLU A 180 -6.10 -5.15 -17.57
C GLU A 180 -6.04 -3.78 -16.88
N GLU A 181 -7.18 -3.16 -16.61
CA GLU A 181 -7.25 -1.94 -15.82
C GLU A 181 -6.70 -2.15 -14.40
N ILE A 182 -7.05 -3.26 -13.73
CA ILE A 182 -6.45 -3.62 -12.43
C ILE A 182 -4.93 -3.77 -12.56
N ILE A 183 -4.43 -4.51 -13.55
CA ILE A 183 -3.00 -4.76 -13.74
C ILE A 183 -2.25 -3.45 -14.01
N ASN A 184 -2.75 -2.63 -14.93
CA ASN A 184 -2.15 -1.33 -15.26
C ASN A 184 -2.15 -0.38 -14.05
N LYS A 185 -3.23 -0.38 -13.26
CA LYS A 185 -3.28 0.41 -12.01
C LYS A 185 -2.34 -0.17 -10.95
N GLN A 186 -2.18 -1.49 -10.85
CA GLN A 186 -1.21 -2.12 -9.94
C GLN A 186 0.23 -1.72 -10.28
N GLU A 187 0.59 -1.58 -11.55
CA GLU A 187 1.92 -1.14 -11.99
C GLU A 187 2.28 0.28 -11.53
N THR A 188 1.26 1.14 -11.35
CA THR A 188 1.42 2.55 -10.97
C THR A 188 0.98 2.85 -9.53
N PHE A 189 0.54 1.83 -8.78
CA PHE A 189 0.05 1.97 -7.42
C PHE A 189 1.20 2.14 -6.43
N THR A 190 1.10 3.17 -5.59
CA THR A 190 2.15 3.59 -4.65
C THR A 190 1.67 3.60 -3.20
N GLY A 191 0.38 3.32 -2.97
CA GLY A 191 -0.19 3.25 -1.64
C GLY A 191 0.29 2.04 -0.85
N GLN A 192 0.19 2.10 0.47
CA GLN A 192 0.45 0.95 1.34
C GLN A 192 -0.84 0.17 1.57
N VAL A 193 -0.83 -1.14 1.31
CA VAL A 193 -1.94 -2.03 1.66
C VAL A 193 -1.46 -3.10 2.63
N VAL A 194 -2.04 -3.10 3.83
CA VAL A 194 -1.81 -4.08 4.90
C VAL A 194 -3.01 -5.03 4.94
N ARG A 195 -2.82 -6.28 4.54
CA ARG A 195 -3.87 -7.30 4.57
C ARG A 195 -3.67 -8.19 5.78
N ILE A 196 -4.65 -8.20 6.67
CA ILE A 196 -4.61 -8.97 7.91
C ILE A 196 -5.60 -10.11 7.77
N ARG A 197 -5.14 -11.35 7.99
CA ARG A 197 -6.00 -12.52 7.89
C ARG A 197 -5.89 -13.44 9.09
N THR A 198 -7.00 -14.09 9.43
CA THR A 198 -7.03 -15.17 10.39
C THR A 198 -6.58 -16.49 9.77
N LYS A 199 -6.24 -17.46 10.61
CA LYS A 199 -5.65 -18.74 10.21
C LYS A 199 -6.68 -19.67 9.57
N ASP A 200 -7.87 -19.73 10.15
CA ASP A 200 -8.95 -20.63 9.73
C ASP A 200 -9.98 -19.93 8.84
N ASP A 201 -9.62 -18.78 8.24
CA ASP A 201 -10.45 -18.12 7.23
C ASP A 201 -10.69 -19.03 6.03
N PHE A 202 -11.96 -19.35 5.77
CA PHE A 202 -12.35 -20.23 4.67
C PHE A 202 -12.10 -19.60 3.30
N LEU A 203 -12.08 -18.26 3.18
CA LEU A 203 -11.78 -17.59 1.90
C LEU A 203 -10.39 -17.95 1.39
N ASN A 204 -9.45 -18.25 2.28
CA ASN A 204 -8.11 -18.72 1.93
C ASN A 204 -8.14 -20.07 1.19
N ASN A 205 -9.01 -20.99 1.65
CA ASN A 205 -9.17 -22.30 1.02
C ASN A 205 -9.85 -22.19 -0.35
N ILE A 206 -10.65 -21.14 -0.57
CA ILE A 206 -11.25 -20.83 -1.86
C ILE A 206 -10.20 -20.17 -2.78
N SER A 207 -9.43 -19.20 -2.31
CA SER A 207 -8.51 -18.44 -3.16
C SER A 207 -7.25 -19.22 -3.57
N LYS A 208 -6.72 -20.10 -2.71
CA LYS A 208 -5.52 -20.91 -3.00
C LYS A 208 -5.59 -21.77 -4.27
N PRO A 209 -6.63 -22.61 -4.47
CA PRO A 209 -6.75 -23.41 -5.69
C PRO A 209 -7.04 -22.58 -6.95
N PHE A 210 -7.59 -21.37 -6.79
CA PHE A 210 -7.99 -20.49 -7.90
C PHE A 210 -7.07 -19.26 -8.07
N LEU A 211 -5.87 -19.27 -7.47
CA LEU A 211 -4.85 -18.21 -7.61
C LEU A 211 -5.44 -16.80 -7.37
N GLY A 212 -5.93 -16.55 -6.16
CA GLY A 212 -6.44 -15.22 -5.79
C GLY A 212 -5.36 -14.14 -5.85
N VAL A 213 -5.68 -13.05 -6.56
CA VAL A 213 -4.82 -11.87 -6.68
C VAL A 213 -5.22 -10.82 -5.67
N TYR A 214 -4.24 -10.26 -4.96
CA TYR A 214 -4.43 -9.28 -3.89
C TYR A 214 -3.46 -8.10 -4.07
N LEU A 215 -3.70 -7.02 -3.31
CA LEU A 215 -2.81 -5.86 -3.25
C LEU A 215 -2.01 -5.85 -1.94
N GLY A 216 -0.72 -5.53 -2.01
CA GLY A 216 0.16 -5.35 -0.85
C GLY A 216 0.40 -6.61 0.00
N GLU A 217 0.95 -6.36 1.19
CA GLU A 217 1.52 -7.38 2.07
C GLU A 217 0.47 -8.16 2.86
N ASP A 218 0.73 -9.46 3.03
CA ASP A 218 -0.13 -10.42 3.75
C ASP A 218 0.40 -10.70 5.15
N TYR A 219 -0.43 -10.50 6.17
CA TYR A 219 -0.11 -10.77 7.56
C TYR A 219 -1.09 -11.78 8.16
N LEU A 220 -0.57 -12.93 8.58
CA LEU A 220 -1.32 -13.97 9.25
C LEU A 220 -1.36 -13.73 10.76
N LEU A 221 -2.56 -13.69 11.32
CA LEU A 221 -2.78 -13.75 12.76
C LEU A 221 -2.63 -15.21 13.20
N GLU A 222 -1.60 -15.51 13.98
CA GLU A 222 -1.35 -16.87 14.45
C GLU A 222 -2.35 -17.27 15.52
N ASN A 223 -2.70 -18.57 15.54
CA ASN A 223 -3.67 -19.15 16.49
C ASN A 223 -5.03 -18.42 16.51
N SER A 224 -5.46 -17.91 15.36
CA SER A 224 -6.70 -17.15 15.21
C SER A 224 -7.81 -17.97 14.55
N GLY A 225 -9.05 -17.48 14.68
CA GLY A 225 -10.27 -18.20 14.29
C GLY A 225 -10.66 -18.10 12.82
N GLY A 226 -11.97 -18.13 12.58
CA GLY A 226 -12.58 -18.16 11.26
C GLY A 226 -12.66 -16.80 10.56
N HIS A 227 -13.62 -16.65 9.66
CA HIS A 227 -13.72 -15.50 8.78
C HIS A 227 -14.25 -14.23 9.46
N SER A 228 -15.00 -14.32 10.56
CA SER A 228 -15.74 -13.17 11.06
C SER A 228 -14.84 -12.12 11.72
N ILE A 229 -15.04 -10.84 11.42
CA ILE A 229 -14.39 -9.76 12.18
C ILE A 229 -14.75 -9.83 13.68
N ASP A 230 -15.99 -10.20 13.98
CA ASP A 230 -16.53 -10.37 15.33
C ASP A 230 -17.28 -11.72 15.41
N PRO A 231 -16.86 -12.68 16.25
CA PRO A 231 -15.87 -12.56 17.32
C PRO A 231 -14.44 -12.96 16.96
N ASP A 232 -14.16 -13.48 15.75
CA ASP A 232 -12.90 -14.19 15.48
C ASP A 232 -11.65 -13.27 15.58
N ILE A 233 -11.81 -11.96 15.35
CA ILE A 233 -10.75 -10.96 15.54
C ILE A 233 -11.02 -10.11 16.79
N THR A 234 -12.15 -9.40 16.84
CA THR A 234 -12.42 -8.42 17.91
C THR A 234 -12.75 -9.05 19.26
N GLY A 235 -13.12 -10.33 19.27
CA GLY A 235 -13.41 -11.09 20.49
C GLY A 235 -12.17 -11.63 21.19
N ASP A 236 -10.99 -11.63 20.54
CA ASP A 236 -9.75 -12.20 21.06
C ASP A 236 -8.67 -11.12 21.22
N LYS A 237 -8.28 -10.89 22.48
CA LYS A 237 -7.24 -9.91 22.85
C LYS A 237 -5.88 -10.22 22.25
N ASN A 238 -5.55 -11.50 22.04
CA ASN A 238 -4.27 -11.86 21.42
C ASN A 238 -4.24 -11.44 19.95
N GLN A 239 -5.37 -11.53 19.25
CA GLN A 239 -5.47 -11.06 17.87
C GLN A 239 -5.41 -9.54 17.80
N ILE A 240 -6.11 -8.85 18.70
CA ILE A 240 -5.99 -7.39 18.81
C ILE A 240 -4.54 -6.96 19.04
N ASN A 241 -3.78 -7.65 19.91
CA ASN A 241 -2.38 -7.32 20.14
C ASN A 241 -1.49 -7.61 18.92
N GLN A 242 -1.67 -8.75 18.24
CA GLN A 242 -0.96 -9.04 16.99
C GLN A 242 -1.24 -7.98 15.93
N ILE A 243 -2.49 -7.53 15.79
CA ILE A 243 -2.85 -6.44 14.86
C ILE A 243 -2.14 -5.14 15.25
N LYS A 244 -2.09 -4.80 16.55
CA LYS A 244 -1.34 -3.62 17.00
C LYS A 244 0.14 -3.72 16.63
N ASP A 245 0.77 -4.86 16.89
CA ASP A 245 2.18 -5.08 16.53
C ASP A 245 2.41 -4.95 15.02
N ILE A 246 1.52 -5.54 14.20
CA ILE A 246 1.57 -5.41 12.73
C ILE A 246 1.44 -3.94 12.32
N LEU A 247 0.42 -3.24 12.80
CA LEU A 247 0.13 -1.87 12.39
C LEU A 247 1.16 -0.86 12.90
N GLU A 248 1.70 -1.06 14.11
CA GLU A 248 2.80 -0.26 14.65
C GLU A 248 4.05 -0.39 13.78
N ASN A 249 4.42 -1.61 13.38
CA ASN A 249 5.56 -1.87 12.48
C ASN A 249 5.33 -1.39 11.04
N GLN A 250 4.09 -1.08 10.68
CA GLN A 250 3.72 -0.55 9.37
C GLN A 250 3.32 0.93 9.42
N SER A 251 3.48 1.60 10.58
CA SER A 251 3.16 3.02 10.75
C SER A 251 4.26 3.90 10.13
N PRO A 252 3.93 5.07 9.54
CA PRO A 252 4.94 5.99 8.98
C PRO A 252 6.02 6.44 9.97
N GLU A 253 5.74 6.36 11.28
CA GLU A 253 6.63 6.77 12.37
C GLU A 253 7.68 5.69 12.73
N LYS A 254 7.40 4.41 12.48
CA LYS A 254 8.33 3.29 12.68
C LYS A 254 8.77 2.62 11.36
N MET A 255 8.35 3.15 10.20
CA MET A 255 8.93 2.80 8.90
C MET A 255 10.46 2.84 8.99
N THR A 256 11.12 1.85 8.41
CA THR A 256 12.57 1.86 8.27
C THR A 256 13.03 3.14 7.57
N GLY A 257 14.28 3.54 7.77
CA GLY A 257 14.86 4.72 7.11
C GLY A 257 14.63 4.70 5.59
N LEU A 258 14.63 3.51 4.98
CA LEU A 258 14.35 3.30 3.57
C LEU A 258 12.88 3.56 3.20
N GLU A 259 11.95 2.93 3.91
CA GLU A 259 10.52 3.02 3.63
C GLU A 259 10.03 4.46 3.75
N LYS A 260 10.49 5.19 4.77
CA LYS A 260 10.17 6.60 4.94
C LYS A 260 10.67 7.46 3.78
N LYS A 261 11.91 7.24 3.33
CA LYS A 261 12.48 7.98 2.20
C LYS A 261 11.70 7.69 0.90
N ASN A 262 11.35 6.44 0.65
CA ASN A 262 10.55 6.06 -0.52
C ASN A 262 9.12 6.61 -0.45
N TYR A 263 8.49 6.60 0.72
CA TYR A 263 7.17 7.21 0.92
C TYR A 263 7.16 8.71 0.57
N GLU A 264 8.18 9.47 1.01
CA GLU A 264 8.32 10.89 0.66
C GLU A 264 8.54 11.09 -0.85
N THR A 265 9.31 10.24 -1.51
CA THR A 265 9.46 10.24 -2.97
C THR A 265 8.12 10.04 -3.69
N LEU A 266 7.31 9.09 -3.24
CA LEU A 266 5.99 8.81 -3.80
C LEU A 266 5.03 10.00 -3.61
N LYS A 267 5.07 10.66 -2.45
CA LYS A 267 4.28 11.86 -2.17
C LYS A 267 4.62 13.02 -3.13
N LYS A 268 5.90 13.22 -3.45
CA LYS A 268 6.33 14.21 -4.45
C LYS A 268 5.75 13.89 -5.83
N LEU A 269 5.81 12.62 -6.25
CA LEU A 269 5.27 12.17 -7.53
C LEU A 269 3.75 12.37 -7.62
N GLN A 270 3.02 12.08 -6.54
CA GLN A 270 1.58 12.38 -6.46
C GLN A 270 1.30 13.88 -6.62
N GLY A 271 2.15 14.75 -6.05
CA GLY A 271 2.07 16.19 -6.24
C GLY A 271 2.15 16.60 -7.73
N VAL A 272 3.06 15.99 -8.50
CA VAL A 272 3.18 16.23 -9.95
C VAL A 272 1.93 15.75 -10.68
N LYS A 273 1.45 14.53 -10.39
CA LYS A 273 0.20 14.01 -10.98
C LYS A 273 -0.97 14.97 -10.77
N ASN A 274 -1.14 15.48 -9.55
CA ASN A 274 -2.19 16.43 -9.22
C ASN A 274 -2.04 17.76 -9.98
N GLY A 275 -0.80 18.23 -10.17
CA GLY A 275 -0.48 19.39 -11.00
C GLY A 275 -0.88 19.20 -12.46
N LEU A 276 -0.55 18.04 -13.05
CA LEU A 276 -0.92 17.68 -14.41
C LEU A 276 -2.43 17.62 -14.63
N LEU A 277 -3.16 16.96 -13.71
CA LEU A 277 -4.62 16.92 -13.76
C LEU A 277 -5.23 18.33 -13.70
N LYS A 278 -4.63 19.23 -12.92
CA LYS A 278 -5.07 20.64 -12.88
C LYS A 278 -4.80 21.34 -14.21
N GLN A 279 -3.61 21.21 -14.79
CA GLN A 279 -3.28 21.80 -16.09
C GLN A 279 -4.23 21.29 -17.18
N LEU A 280 -4.47 19.98 -17.22
CA LEU A 280 -5.40 19.37 -18.17
C LEU A 280 -6.81 19.98 -18.07
N ASN A 281 -7.35 20.09 -16.86
CA ASN A 281 -8.70 20.61 -16.62
C ASN A 281 -8.84 22.12 -16.77
N THR A 282 -7.75 22.90 -16.66
CA THR A 282 -7.83 24.37 -16.61
C THR A 282 -7.22 25.09 -17.81
N GLN A 283 -6.25 24.47 -18.49
CA GLN A 283 -5.49 25.11 -19.57
C GLN A 283 -5.71 24.43 -20.93
N PHE A 284 -5.75 23.09 -20.99
CA PHE A 284 -5.66 22.39 -22.27
C PHE A 284 -7.02 21.96 -22.87
N LEU A 285 -8.00 21.55 -22.06
CA LEU A 285 -9.30 21.07 -22.56
C LEU A 285 -10.31 22.17 -22.98
N SER A 286 -9.85 23.34 -23.45
CA SER A 286 -10.72 24.46 -23.78
C SER A 286 -11.64 24.23 -24.99
N ASP A 287 -11.25 23.36 -25.94
CA ASP A 287 -12.06 22.94 -27.10
C ASP A 287 -12.54 21.48 -27.02
N GLY A 288 -12.26 20.80 -25.91
CA GLY A 288 -12.59 19.39 -25.67
C GLY A 288 -11.58 18.37 -26.19
N SER A 289 -10.43 18.79 -26.73
CA SER A 289 -9.36 17.90 -27.19
C SER A 289 -7.98 18.41 -26.77
N ILE A 290 -6.97 17.51 -26.77
CA ILE A 290 -5.57 17.85 -26.46
C ILE A 290 -4.79 17.79 -27.77
N ASN A 291 -4.07 18.85 -28.12
CA ASN A 291 -3.23 18.87 -29.31
C ASN A 291 -1.85 18.20 -29.07
N SER A 292 -1.08 17.99 -30.15
CA SER A 292 0.20 17.27 -30.06
C SER A 292 1.25 17.96 -29.19
N HIS A 293 1.28 19.28 -29.13
CA HIS A 293 2.23 20.02 -28.29
C HIS A 293 1.84 19.92 -26.81
N GLU A 294 0.55 20.03 -26.50
CA GLU A 294 0.03 19.90 -25.13
C GLU A 294 0.25 18.48 -24.59
N MET A 295 -0.01 17.46 -25.42
CA MET A 295 0.27 16.07 -25.08
C MET A 295 1.76 15.86 -24.80
N PHE A 296 2.63 16.36 -25.69
CA PHE A 296 4.07 16.27 -25.49
C PHE A 296 4.52 16.92 -24.19
N PHE A 297 3.97 18.09 -23.85
CA PHE A 297 4.29 18.78 -22.60
C PHE A 297 3.89 17.97 -21.36
N LEU A 298 2.65 17.45 -21.32
CA LEU A 298 2.17 16.61 -20.22
C LEU A 298 3.02 15.33 -20.07
N ASP A 299 3.30 14.66 -21.19
CA ASP A 299 4.16 13.47 -21.22
C ASP A 299 5.57 13.79 -20.72
N SER A 300 6.14 14.95 -21.12
CA SER A 300 7.49 15.35 -20.71
C SER A 300 7.59 15.58 -19.20
N ILE A 301 6.57 16.20 -18.59
CA ILE A 301 6.53 16.44 -17.14
C ILE A 301 6.36 15.10 -16.40
N GLN A 302 5.45 14.24 -16.85
CA GLN A 302 5.21 12.94 -16.24
C GLN A 302 6.45 12.05 -16.34
N ALA A 303 7.04 11.93 -17.53
CA ALA A 303 8.24 11.13 -17.76
C ALA A 303 9.42 11.61 -16.91
N THR A 304 9.64 12.93 -16.83
CA THR A 304 10.70 13.51 -16.00
C THR A 304 10.44 13.21 -14.52
N ALA A 305 9.23 13.43 -14.01
CA ALA A 305 8.90 13.19 -12.61
C ALA A 305 9.01 11.72 -12.21
N VAL A 306 8.55 10.80 -13.07
CA VAL A 306 8.69 9.36 -12.85
C VAL A 306 10.16 8.95 -12.85
N ALA A 307 10.96 9.45 -13.81
CA ALA A 307 12.39 9.15 -13.87
C ALA A 307 13.12 9.64 -12.61
N THR A 308 12.88 10.89 -12.19
CA THR A 308 13.45 11.44 -10.95
C THR A 308 13.04 10.64 -9.71
N ALA A 309 11.77 10.25 -9.60
CA ALA A 309 11.29 9.44 -8.48
C ALA A 309 11.95 8.06 -8.44
N MET A 310 12.12 7.41 -9.60
CA MET A 310 12.85 6.14 -9.69
C MET A 310 14.32 6.31 -9.29
N THR A 311 15.01 7.34 -9.79
CA THR A 311 16.40 7.65 -9.41
C THR A 311 16.53 7.90 -7.91
N GLU A 312 15.63 8.69 -7.31
CA GLU A 312 15.62 8.96 -5.88
C GLU A 312 15.41 7.67 -5.08
N SER A 313 14.49 6.79 -5.50
CA SER A 313 14.21 5.53 -4.80
C SER A 313 15.40 4.57 -4.82
N VAL A 314 16.06 4.40 -5.97
CA VAL A 314 17.26 3.55 -6.04
C VAL A 314 18.44 4.16 -5.29
N SER A 315 18.53 5.49 -5.24
CA SER A 315 19.54 6.21 -4.45
C SER A 315 19.31 6.01 -2.94
N ASN A 316 18.05 6.07 -2.49
CA ASN A 316 17.68 5.77 -1.12
C ASN A 316 18.10 4.35 -0.74
N GLY A 317 17.80 3.36 -1.60
CA GLY A 317 18.22 1.97 -1.40
C GLY A 317 19.74 1.79 -1.35
N HIS A 318 20.47 2.48 -2.22
CA HIS A 318 21.94 2.46 -2.22
C HIS A 318 22.52 3.02 -0.91
N SER A 319 22.02 4.16 -0.42
CA SER A 319 22.47 4.75 0.84
C SER A 319 22.27 3.82 2.04
N GLU A 320 21.17 3.06 2.07
CA GLU A 320 20.93 2.08 3.14
C GLU A 320 21.87 0.89 3.05
N ILE A 321 22.17 0.42 1.83
CA ILE A 321 23.20 -0.62 1.61
C ILE A 321 24.57 -0.14 2.08
N GLU A 322 24.95 1.11 1.80
CA GLU A 322 26.19 1.70 2.30
C GLU A 322 26.22 1.79 3.83
N ALA A 323 25.12 2.20 4.45
CA ALA A 323 25.02 2.30 5.91
C ALA A 323 25.17 0.93 6.59
N VAL A 324 24.49 -0.09 6.06
CA VAL A 324 24.60 -1.47 6.55
C VAL A 324 26.01 -2.02 6.34
N ALA A 325 26.62 -1.77 5.18
CA ALA A 325 27.99 -2.16 4.88
C ALA A 325 28.98 -1.56 5.88
N LYS A 326 28.91 -0.24 6.10
CA LYS A 326 29.76 0.47 7.08
C LYS A 326 29.60 -0.10 8.47
N LYS A 327 28.36 -0.30 8.92
CA LYS A 327 28.08 -0.86 10.24
C LYS A 327 28.65 -2.27 10.39
N ALA A 328 28.49 -3.12 9.38
CA ALA A 328 29.03 -4.48 9.42
C ALA A 328 30.56 -4.49 9.52
N VAL A 329 31.25 -3.62 8.79
CA VAL A 329 32.72 -3.48 8.89
C VAL A 329 33.12 -3.01 10.29
N THR A 330 32.46 -1.98 10.84
CA THR A 330 32.72 -1.48 12.20
C THR A 330 32.46 -2.53 13.30
N ASP A 331 31.37 -3.30 13.18
CA ASP A 331 31.04 -4.37 14.13
C ASP A 331 32.13 -5.46 14.11
N VAL A 332 32.68 -5.77 12.94
CA VAL A 332 33.74 -6.77 12.76
C VAL A 332 35.12 -6.23 13.18
N GLU A 333 35.42 -4.95 12.97
CA GLU A 333 36.59 -4.28 13.54
C GLU A 333 36.58 -4.34 15.07
N THR A 334 35.41 -4.06 15.67
CA THR A 334 35.21 -4.16 17.12
C THR A 334 35.43 -5.59 17.63
N LEU A 335 34.98 -6.60 16.86
CA LEU A 335 35.19 -8.01 17.20
C LEU A 335 36.68 -8.39 17.14
N TYR A 336 37.39 -7.91 16.12
CA TYR A 336 38.84 -8.13 15.99
C TYR A 336 39.63 -7.42 17.09
N ASP A 337 39.21 -6.23 17.51
CA ASP A 337 39.86 -5.55 18.63
C ASP A 337 39.65 -6.28 19.96
N LYS A 338 38.50 -6.94 20.15
CA LYS A 338 38.29 -7.80 21.33
C LYS A 338 39.17 -9.05 21.33
N SER A 339 39.56 -9.60 20.18
CA SER A 339 40.48 -10.75 20.17
C SER A 339 41.89 -10.38 20.66
N LYS A 340 42.20 -9.08 20.76
CA LYS A 340 43.45 -8.56 21.32
C LYS A 340 43.38 -8.40 22.85
N GLU A 341 42.21 -8.54 23.47
CA GLU A 341 42.09 -8.46 24.92
C GLU A 341 42.62 -9.74 25.58
N VAL A 342 43.71 -9.61 26.34
CA VAL A 342 44.31 -10.73 27.08
C VAL A 342 43.59 -10.90 28.43
N PRO A 343 43.00 -12.07 28.75
CA PRO A 343 42.34 -12.28 30.03
C PRO A 343 43.31 -12.10 31.21
N TRP A 344 42.85 -11.45 32.28
CA TRP A 344 43.69 -11.08 33.45
C TRP A 344 44.42 -12.25 34.13
N PHE A 345 43.97 -13.49 33.91
CA PHE A 345 44.56 -14.71 34.46
C PHE A 345 45.65 -15.32 33.56
N VAL A 346 45.85 -14.80 32.35
CA VAL A 346 46.93 -15.21 31.44
C VAL A 346 48.16 -14.36 31.76
N THR A 347 49.13 -14.95 32.45
CA THR A 347 50.36 -14.27 32.88
C THR A 347 51.62 -14.74 32.16
N GLU A 348 51.52 -15.82 31.37
CA GLU A 348 52.69 -16.48 30.75
C GLU A 348 52.97 -16.07 29.31
N LEU A 349 52.02 -15.40 28.64
CA LEU A 349 52.17 -14.94 27.26
C LEU A 349 52.11 -13.42 27.20
N THR A 350 53.01 -12.83 26.42
CA THR A 350 52.94 -11.43 26.03
C THR A 350 51.81 -11.19 25.03
N TYR A 351 51.42 -9.94 24.87
CA TYR A 351 50.43 -9.52 23.89
C TYR A 351 50.83 -9.95 22.47
N ASP A 352 52.11 -9.75 22.11
CA ASP A 352 52.65 -10.10 20.79
C ASP A 352 52.62 -11.62 20.54
N GLU A 353 52.91 -12.44 21.56
CA GLU A 353 52.83 -13.91 21.45
C GLU A 353 51.40 -14.43 21.26
N ILE A 354 50.40 -13.75 21.86
CA ILE A 354 48.99 -14.09 21.67
C ILE A 354 48.52 -13.68 20.26
N GLU A 355 48.95 -12.51 19.79
CA GLU A 355 48.66 -12.03 18.43
C GLU A 355 49.27 -12.98 17.37
N ASP A 356 50.51 -13.42 17.57
CA ASP A 356 51.18 -14.39 16.69
C ASP A 356 50.45 -15.74 16.66
N VAL A 357 50.02 -16.27 17.81
CA VAL A 357 49.25 -17.54 17.88
C VAL A 357 47.89 -17.41 17.17
N TYR A 358 47.20 -16.27 17.31
CA TYR A 358 45.96 -16.02 16.58
C TYR A 358 46.20 -15.90 15.07
N ALA A 359 47.24 -15.19 14.66
CA ALA A 359 47.62 -15.07 13.25
C ALA A 359 47.99 -16.42 12.64
N GLU A 360 48.75 -17.27 13.34
CA GLU A 360 49.06 -18.65 12.92
C GLU A 360 47.79 -19.51 12.78
N ALA A 361 46.79 -19.31 13.64
CA ALA A 361 45.49 -19.95 13.54
C ALA A 361 44.58 -19.36 12.44
N GLY A 362 45.05 -18.35 11.70
CA GLY A 362 44.32 -17.70 10.60
C GLY A 362 43.41 -16.54 11.01
N VAL A 363 43.48 -16.09 12.27
CA VAL A 363 42.72 -14.95 12.83
C VAL A 363 43.53 -13.68 12.63
N THR A 364 43.43 -13.09 11.44
CA THR A 364 44.15 -11.86 11.05
C THR A 364 43.17 -10.74 10.77
N TYR A 365 43.63 -9.49 10.77
CA TYR A 365 42.78 -8.36 10.38
C TYR A 365 42.20 -8.55 8.97
N ASP A 366 43.02 -9.01 8.00
CA ASP A 366 42.55 -9.20 6.63
C ASP A 366 41.55 -10.36 6.49
N SER A 367 41.75 -11.48 7.21
CA SER A 367 40.83 -12.62 7.16
C SER A 367 39.49 -12.34 7.84
N ILE A 368 39.43 -11.39 8.77
CA ILE A 368 38.19 -11.03 9.49
C ILE A 368 37.56 -9.77 8.90
N VAL A 369 38.27 -8.64 9.02
CA VAL A 369 37.78 -7.33 8.58
C VAL A 369 37.90 -7.20 7.07
N GLY A 370 39.05 -7.56 6.50
CA GLY A 370 39.30 -7.43 5.06
C GLY A 370 38.35 -8.28 4.20
N GLU A 371 38.05 -9.51 4.62
CA GLU A 371 37.07 -10.37 3.93
C GLU A 371 35.65 -9.79 3.98
N THR A 372 35.23 -9.30 5.15
CA THR A 372 33.94 -8.64 5.35
C THR A 372 33.82 -7.39 4.47
N GLN A 373 34.86 -6.55 4.46
CA GLN A 373 34.91 -5.35 3.65
C GLN A 373 34.80 -5.67 2.16
N ARG A 374 35.61 -6.62 1.65
CA ARG A 374 35.54 -7.06 0.24
C ARG A 374 34.16 -7.60 -0.14
N HIS A 375 33.50 -8.32 0.77
CA HIS A 375 32.14 -8.80 0.54
C HIS A 375 31.15 -7.65 0.35
N PHE A 376 31.15 -6.68 1.26
CA PHE A 376 30.21 -5.55 1.23
C PHE A 376 30.55 -4.54 0.13
N ASP A 377 31.82 -4.29 -0.16
CA ASP A 377 32.25 -3.43 -1.28
C ASP A 377 31.67 -3.91 -2.61
N LYS A 378 31.60 -5.24 -2.82
CA LYS A 378 30.96 -5.83 -4.00
C LYS A 378 29.45 -5.57 -4.04
N LYS A 379 28.77 -5.52 -2.90
CA LYS A 379 27.34 -5.21 -2.80
C LYS A 379 27.06 -3.73 -3.02
N VAL A 380 27.86 -2.85 -2.41
CA VAL A 380 27.83 -1.40 -2.60
C VAL A 380 28.11 -1.04 -4.07
N SER A 381 29.10 -1.66 -4.70
CA SER A 381 29.42 -1.44 -6.12
C SER A 381 28.27 -1.85 -7.04
N LYS A 382 27.55 -2.93 -6.71
CA LYS A 382 26.37 -3.36 -7.47
C LYS A 382 25.22 -2.39 -7.32
N SER A 383 24.92 -1.89 -6.12
CA SER A 383 23.87 -0.90 -5.93
C SER A 383 24.23 0.44 -6.57
N ALA A 384 25.50 0.87 -6.51
CA ALA A 384 25.98 2.06 -7.21
C ALA A 384 25.81 1.96 -8.73
N ALA A 385 26.04 0.78 -9.32
CA ALA A 385 25.81 0.55 -10.74
C ALA A 385 24.31 0.68 -11.13
N ILE A 386 23.40 0.26 -10.24
CA ILE A 386 21.95 0.45 -10.44
C ILE A 386 21.62 1.93 -10.37
N VAL A 387 22.09 2.66 -9.35
CA VAL A 387 21.89 4.12 -9.25
C VAL A 387 22.36 4.80 -10.54
N LYS A 388 23.56 4.47 -11.01
CA LYS A 388 24.11 5.02 -12.26
C LYS A 388 23.19 4.76 -13.45
N ALA A 389 22.66 3.54 -13.60
CA ALA A 389 21.77 3.21 -14.71
C ALA A 389 20.49 4.06 -14.71
N PHE A 390 19.90 4.32 -13.54
CA PHE A 390 18.71 5.17 -13.40
C PHE A 390 19.04 6.65 -13.61
N THR A 391 20.17 7.14 -13.08
CA THR A 391 20.64 8.51 -13.35
C THR A 391 20.92 8.74 -14.83
N ASP A 392 21.54 7.76 -15.51
CA ASP A 392 21.78 7.83 -16.96
C ASP A 392 20.44 7.84 -17.72
N LEU A 393 19.45 7.04 -17.31
CA LEU A 393 18.11 7.02 -17.91
C LEU A 393 17.39 8.35 -17.72
N GLU A 394 17.37 8.90 -16.51
CA GLU A 394 16.79 10.21 -16.21
C GLU A 394 17.44 11.31 -17.07
N THR A 395 18.78 11.31 -17.16
CA THR A 395 19.53 12.25 -18.00
C THR A 395 19.15 12.11 -19.48
N ASN A 396 18.98 10.88 -19.97
CA ASN A 396 18.61 10.64 -21.36
C ASN A 396 17.17 11.08 -21.66
N ILE A 397 16.24 10.91 -20.71
CA ILE A 397 14.87 11.43 -20.82
C ILE A 397 14.90 12.95 -20.90
N GLN A 398 15.61 13.61 -19.97
CA GLN A 398 15.75 15.08 -19.96
C GLN A 398 16.34 15.60 -21.28
N LYS A 399 17.45 15.00 -21.75
CA LYS A 399 18.07 15.38 -23.03
C LYS A 399 17.14 15.14 -24.22
N GLY A 400 16.39 14.04 -24.22
CA GLY A 400 15.43 13.73 -25.28
C GLY A 400 14.31 14.79 -25.35
N VAL A 401 13.81 15.22 -24.19
CA VAL A 401 12.85 16.32 -24.10
C VAL A 401 13.48 17.62 -24.60
N GLU A 402 14.66 17.99 -24.11
CA GLU A 402 15.39 19.20 -24.55
C GLU A 402 15.61 19.23 -26.06
N GLN A 403 16.09 18.13 -26.65
CA GLN A 403 16.33 18.02 -28.09
C GLN A 403 15.05 18.15 -28.92
N ALA A 404 13.95 17.55 -28.45
CA ALA A 404 12.66 17.68 -29.13
C ALA A 404 12.15 19.13 -29.10
N VAL A 405 12.34 19.83 -27.97
CA VAL A 405 11.98 21.25 -27.82
C VAL A 405 12.88 22.15 -28.67
N GLU A 406 14.19 21.95 -28.66
CA GLU A 406 15.14 22.72 -29.48
C GLU A 406 14.93 22.51 -30.99
N GLY A 407 14.48 21.31 -31.39
CA GLY A 407 14.21 20.96 -32.78
C GLY A 407 12.92 21.55 -33.35
N ASP A 408 12.04 22.12 -32.51
CA ASP A 408 10.75 22.66 -32.92
C ASP A 408 10.48 24.02 -32.24
N GLU A 409 10.75 25.11 -32.98
CA GLU A 409 10.54 26.48 -32.50
C GLU A 409 9.08 26.78 -32.10
N SER A 410 8.11 26.07 -32.69
CA SER A 410 6.70 26.26 -32.36
C SER A 410 6.35 25.56 -31.04
N LEU A 411 6.79 24.31 -30.86
CA LEU A 411 6.70 23.59 -29.60
C LEU A 411 7.39 24.34 -28.46
N ALA A 412 8.61 24.86 -28.69
CA ALA A 412 9.34 25.64 -27.71
C ALA A 412 8.61 26.91 -27.30
N ARG A 413 7.94 27.58 -28.26
CA ARG A 413 7.13 28.77 -27.96
C ARG A 413 5.93 28.41 -27.09
N ASP A 414 5.23 27.32 -27.40
CA ASP A 414 4.03 26.89 -26.70
C ASP A 414 4.36 26.43 -25.27
N ILE A 415 5.41 25.61 -25.09
CA ILE A 415 5.89 25.19 -23.77
C ILE A 415 6.29 26.38 -22.91
N ASN A 416 6.95 27.39 -23.48
CA ASN A 416 7.30 28.61 -22.74
C ASN A 416 6.05 29.37 -22.25
N GLN A 417 4.91 29.29 -22.95
CA GLN A 417 3.66 29.90 -22.50
C GLN A 417 2.97 29.09 -21.41
N TRP A 418 3.18 27.78 -21.33
CA TRP A 418 2.59 26.92 -20.31
C TRP A 418 3.41 26.87 -19.02
N THR A 419 4.70 27.20 -19.12
CA THR A 419 5.65 27.13 -18.00
C THR A 419 5.81 28.46 -17.25
N ASN A 420 5.48 29.59 -17.87
CA ASN A 420 5.54 30.96 -17.30
C ASN A 420 4.15 31.54 -17.11
#